data_AF-A0AAE1KW25-F1
#
_entry.id   AF-A0AAE1KW25-F1
#
_cell.length_a   1.000
_cell.length_b   1.000
_cell.length_c   1.000
_cell.angle_alpha   90.00
_cell.angle_beta   90.00
_cell.angle_gamma   90.00
#
_symmetry.space_group_name_H-M   'P 1'
#
loop_
_entity.id
_entity.type
_entity.pdbx_description
1 polymer ?
#
loop_
_entity_poly.entity_id
_entity_poly.type
_entity_poly.pdbx_seq_one_letter_code
_entity_poly.pdbx_strand_id
1 'polypeptide(L)'
;MKPFEPSWPNSTSGNLDFVLAHSNLDSESKKQIITHLSDLKAEFIRYFPDIDDKREAWKFIRNPFHCEVADVADEVQEEFLELKFNSTAKEDFQYLYLEMFWVKYFPVYPLLSHQAIRILTMFGSTYLLYVKLRFLRSLLSRPST
;
A
#
# COMPACT_ATOMS: atom_id res chain seq x y z
N MET A 1 11.85 -3.01 -30.67
CA MET A 1 12.10 -2.08 -29.53
C MET A 1 11.62 -2.77 -28.27
N LYS A 2 12.52 -3.08 -27.32
CA LYS A 2 12.11 -3.60 -26.00
C LYS A 2 11.64 -2.43 -25.13
N PRO A 3 10.55 -2.57 -24.35
CA PRO A 3 10.15 -1.55 -23.39
C PRO A 3 11.25 -1.36 -22.34
N PHE A 4 11.43 -0.12 -21.89
CA PHE A 4 12.29 0.22 -20.76
C PHE A 4 11.62 -0.32 -19.49
N GLU A 5 12.10 -1.46 -19.01
CA GLU A 5 11.76 -1.95 -17.66
C GLU A 5 12.58 -1.13 -16.65
N PRO A 6 11.94 -0.31 -15.79
CA PRO A 6 12.66 0.32 -14.71
C PRO A 6 13.03 -0.77 -13.69
N SER A 7 14.31 -1.10 -13.63
CA SER A 7 14.92 -2.08 -12.72
C SER A 7 14.90 -1.59 -11.27
N TRP A 8 13.73 -1.46 -10.66
CA TRP A 8 13.62 -1.23 -9.22
C TRP A 8 13.59 -2.58 -8.50
N PRO A 9 14.49 -2.83 -7.52
CA PRO A 9 14.47 -4.05 -6.75
C PRO A 9 13.23 -4.08 -5.85
N ASN A 10 12.41 -5.11 -6.04
CA ASN A 10 11.26 -5.44 -5.19
C ASN A 10 11.75 -5.88 -3.80
N SER A 11 12.09 -4.94 -2.92
CA SER A 11 12.14 -5.12 -1.46
C SER A 11 12.40 -3.79 -0.78
N THR A 12 11.53 -3.43 0.17
CA THR A 12 11.51 -2.12 0.84
C THR A 12 12.78 -1.77 1.63
N SER A 13 13.67 -2.74 1.91
CA SER A 13 14.99 -2.48 2.50
C SER A 13 16.02 -1.97 1.48
N GLY A 14 15.90 -2.33 0.20
CA GLY A 14 16.89 -1.99 -0.82
C GLY A 14 16.78 -0.57 -1.38
N ASN A 15 15.67 0.14 -1.12
CA ASN A 15 15.43 1.44 -1.72
C ASN A 15 16.13 2.58 -0.94
N LEU A 16 16.04 2.55 0.38
CA LEU A 16 16.61 3.61 1.23
C LEU A 16 18.14 3.59 1.21
N ASP A 17 18.75 2.41 1.35
CA ASP A 17 20.21 2.28 1.32
C ASP A 17 20.78 2.71 -0.05
N PHE A 18 20.06 2.39 -1.13
CA PHE A 18 20.41 2.84 -2.48
C PHE A 18 20.30 4.36 -2.62
N VAL A 19 19.21 4.97 -2.15
CA VAL A 19 19.00 6.42 -2.20
C VAL A 19 20.05 7.16 -1.35
N LEU A 20 20.36 6.65 -0.16
CA LEU A 20 21.38 7.24 0.72
C LEU A 20 22.79 7.09 0.15
N ALA A 21 23.11 5.96 -0.50
CA ALA A 21 24.39 5.73 -1.16
C ALA A 21 24.63 6.70 -2.33
N HIS A 22 23.59 7.02 -3.10
CA HIS A 22 23.68 7.91 -4.27
C HIS A 22 23.38 9.39 -3.94
N SER A 23 22.95 9.70 -2.72
CA SER A 23 22.72 11.07 -2.27
C SER A 23 24.02 11.80 -1.94
N ASN A 24 24.12 13.06 -2.38
CA ASN A 24 25.25 13.96 -2.08
C ASN A 24 25.13 14.61 -0.67
N LEU A 25 24.75 13.80 0.32
CA LEU A 25 24.63 14.20 1.71
C LEU A 25 25.92 13.88 2.45
N ASP A 26 26.28 14.70 3.44
CA ASP A 26 27.38 14.40 4.34
C ASP A 26 27.04 13.21 5.27
N SER A 27 28.07 12.63 5.89
CA SER A 27 27.93 11.45 6.73
C SER A 27 27.04 11.65 7.96
N GLU A 28 27.03 12.86 8.52
CA GLU A 28 26.24 13.19 9.71
C GLU A 28 24.75 13.29 9.36
N SER A 29 24.42 13.98 8.26
CA SER A 29 23.07 14.04 7.72
C SER A 29 22.51 12.65 7.39
N LYS A 30 23.32 11.77 6.78
CA LYS A 30 22.91 10.38 6.50
C LYS A 30 22.59 9.61 7.78
N LYS A 31 23.44 9.75 8.81
CA LYS A 31 23.25 9.11 10.10
C LYS A 31 21.96 9.59 10.79
N GLN A 32 21.69 10.89 10.74
CA GLN A 32 20.46 11.47 11.30
C GLN A 32 19.21 10.94 10.60
N ILE A 33 19.22 10.85 9.26
CA ILE A 33 18.12 10.28 8.48
C ILE A 33 17.88 8.81 8.86
N ILE A 34 18.94 8.00 8.90
CA ILE A 34 18.84 6.57 9.26
C ILE A 34 18.27 6.43 10.67
N THR A 35 18.76 7.24 11.62
CA THR A 35 18.30 7.21 13.01
C THR A 35 16.81 7.56 13.08
N HIS A 36 16.40 8.67 12.48
CA HIS A 36 14.99 9.08 12.46
C HIS A 36 14.07 8.06 11.81
N LEU A 37 14.49 7.44 10.69
CA LEU A 37 13.69 6.42 10.02
C LEU A 37 13.62 5.13 10.84
N SER A 38 14.67 4.79 11.58
CA SER A 38 14.70 3.65 12.50
C SER A 38 13.76 3.86 13.69
N ASP A 39 13.80 5.04 14.30
CA ASP A 39 12.91 5.42 15.39
C ASP A 39 11.45 5.44 14.93
N LEU A 40 11.19 6.00 13.75
CA LEU A 40 9.86 6.00 13.14
C LEU A 40 9.36 4.57 12.91
N LYS A 41 10.22 3.68 12.39
CA LYS A 41 9.88 2.26 12.20
C LYS A 41 9.54 1.60 13.54
N ALA A 42 10.33 1.85 14.58
CA ALA A 42 10.08 1.30 15.92
C ALA A 42 8.73 1.78 16.49
N GLU A 43 8.40 3.06 16.33
CA GLU A 43 7.12 3.61 16.73
C GLU A 43 5.95 2.99 15.93
N PHE A 44 6.11 2.78 14.62
CA PHE A 44 5.10 2.09 13.81
C PHE A 44 4.83 0.67 14.31
N ILE A 45 5.88 -0.10 14.62
CA ILE A 45 5.74 -1.45 15.19
C ILE A 45 5.07 -1.40 16.57
N ARG A 46 5.40 -0.39 17.39
CA ARG A 46 4.79 -0.19 18.72
C ARG A 46 3.29 0.11 18.63
N TYR A 47 2.87 0.96 17.69
CA TYR A 47 1.46 1.32 17.51
C TYR A 47 0.65 0.23 16.80
N PHE A 48 1.28 -0.57 15.95
CA PHE A 48 0.65 -1.65 15.19
C PHE A 48 1.39 -2.98 15.45
N PRO A 49 1.23 -3.58 16.64
CA PRO A 49 1.97 -4.79 17.00
C PRO A 49 1.64 -6.00 16.11
N ASP A 50 0.49 -5.98 15.44
CA ASP A 50 0.02 -7.01 14.51
C ASP A 50 0.28 -6.65 13.03
N ILE A 51 1.13 -5.66 12.76
CA ILE A 51 1.36 -5.18 11.39
C ILE A 51 2.05 -6.22 10.50
N ASP A 52 2.90 -7.06 11.07
CA ASP A 52 3.60 -8.11 10.31
C ASP A 52 2.62 -9.23 9.90
N ASP A 53 1.78 -9.69 10.82
CA ASP A 53 0.72 -10.68 10.51
C ASP A 53 -0.24 -10.14 9.46
N LYS A 54 -0.65 -8.86 9.60
CA LYS A 54 -1.47 -8.16 8.60
C LYS A 54 -0.77 -8.03 7.27
N ARG A 55 0.53 -7.70 7.26
CA ARG A 55 1.33 -7.55 6.05
C ARG A 55 1.36 -8.86 5.25
N GLU A 56 1.50 -9.99 5.94
CA GLU A 56 1.46 -11.31 5.32
C GLU A 56 0.07 -11.61 4.74
N ALA A 57 -0.99 -11.35 5.51
CA ALA A 57 -2.38 -11.51 5.07
C ALA A 57 -2.77 -10.58 3.89
N TRP A 58 -2.07 -9.46 3.70
CA TRP A 58 -2.36 -8.46 2.65
C TRP A 58 -1.49 -8.61 1.40
N LYS A 59 -0.65 -9.64 1.33
CA LYS A 59 0.22 -9.89 0.17
C LYS A 59 -0.55 -9.96 -1.15
N PHE A 60 -1.71 -10.61 -1.16
CA PHE A 60 -2.54 -10.74 -2.36
C PHE A 60 -2.99 -9.38 -2.92
N ILE A 61 -3.15 -8.36 -2.07
CA ILE A 61 -3.57 -7.02 -2.48
C ILE A 61 -2.51 -6.36 -3.34
N ARG A 62 -1.22 -6.61 -3.02
CA ARG A 62 -0.09 -6.05 -3.77
C ARG A 62 0.10 -6.76 -5.11
N ASN A 63 -0.03 -8.08 -5.14
CA ASN A 63 0.06 -8.86 -6.36
C ASN A 63 -0.73 -10.18 -6.22
N PRO A 64 -1.97 -10.23 -6.72
CA PRO A 64 -2.80 -11.43 -6.57
C PRO A 64 -2.26 -12.61 -7.39
N PHE A 65 -1.46 -12.36 -8.43
CA PHE A 65 -0.91 -13.41 -9.31
C PHE A 65 0.36 -14.08 -8.77
N HIS A 66 0.96 -13.56 -7.71
CA HIS A 66 2.13 -14.13 -7.02
C HIS A 66 1.82 -14.65 -5.61
N CYS A 67 0.54 -14.68 -5.23
CA CYS A 67 0.10 -15.17 -3.93
C CYS A 67 -0.47 -16.60 -4.07
N GLU A 68 -0.30 -17.40 -3.02
CA GLU A 68 -0.93 -18.72 -2.94
C GLU A 68 -2.33 -18.61 -2.37
N VAL A 69 -3.20 -19.55 -2.77
CA VAL A 69 -4.61 -19.58 -2.34
C VAL A 69 -4.73 -19.87 -0.85
N ALA A 70 -3.78 -20.63 -0.29
CA ALA A 70 -3.71 -20.93 1.14
C ALA A 70 -3.40 -19.69 2.01
N ASP A 71 -2.91 -18.61 1.40
CA ASP A 71 -2.55 -17.37 2.11
C ASP A 71 -3.73 -16.37 2.18
N VAL A 72 -4.86 -16.67 1.52
CA VAL A 72 -6.06 -15.81 1.55
C VAL A 72 -7.17 -16.45 2.39
N ALA A 73 -8.01 -15.60 2.97
CA ALA A 73 -9.12 -16.03 3.82
C ALA A 73 -10.12 -16.88 3.01
N ASP A 74 -10.68 -17.90 3.65
CA ASP A 74 -11.55 -18.89 2.98
C ASP A 74 -12.74 -18.23 2.26
N GLU A 75 -13.26 -17.12 2.79
CA GLU A 75 -14.42 -16.42 2.23
C GLU A 75 -14.14 -15.77 0.87
N VAL A 76 -12.87 -15.55 0.51
CA VAL A 76 -12.48 -14.94 -0.78
C VAL A 76 -11.74 -15.90 -1.71
N GLN A 77 -11.51 -17.16 -1.30
CA GLN A 77 -10.72 -18.12 -2.08
C GLN A 77 -11.33 -18.43 -3.45
N GLU A 78 -12.65 -18.50 -3.57
CA GLU A 78 -13.34 -18.76 -4.84
C GLU A 78 -13.06 -17.64 -5.87
N GLU A 79 -13.37 -16.39 -5.51
CA GLU A 79 -13.08 -15.23 -6.36
C GLU A 79 -11.58 -15.07 -6.63
N PHE A 80 -10.73 -15.37 -5.65
CA PHE A 80 -9.28 -15.31 -5.79
C PHE A 80 -8.76 -16.33 -6.81
N LEU A 81 -9.27 -17.57 -6.79
CA LEU A 81 -8.96 -18.59 -7.78
C LEU A 81 -9.38 -18.15 -9.18
N GLU A 82 -10.61 -17.68 -9.34
CA GLU A 82 -11.11 -17.18 -10.63
C GLU A 82 -10.24 -16.04 -11.16
N LEU A 83 -9.89 -15.08 -10.29
CA LEU A 83 -9.02 -13.96 -10.65
C LEU A 83 -7.64 -14.46 -11.11
N LYS A 84 -7.04 -15.43 -10.40
CA LYS A 84 -5.71 -15.97 -10.69
C LYS A 84 -5.64 -16.64 -12.07
N PHE A 85 -6.74 -17.21 -12.53
CA PHE A 85 -6.86 -17.82 -13.88
C PHE A 85 -7.43 -16.88 -14.95
N ASN A 86 -7.77 -15.64 -14.61
CA ASN A 86 -8.26 -14.65 -15.56
C ASN A 86 -7.08 -13.98 -16.30
N SER A 87 -6.88 -14.36 -17.57
CA SER A 87 -5.80 -13.81 -18.40
C SER A 87 -5.94 -12.31 -18.66
N THR A 88 -7.17 -11.82 -18.87
CA THR A 88 -7.45 -10.40 -19.07
C THR A 88 -7.11 -9.59 -17.83
N ALA A 89 -7.46 -10.10 -16.63
CA ALA A 89 -7.09 -9.45 -15.37
C ALA A 89 -5.57 -9.42 -15.19
N LYS A 90 -4.87 -10.49 -15.58
CA LYS A 90 -3.41 -10.53 -15.52
C LYS A 90 -2.75 -9.53 -16.45
N GLU A 91 -3.30 -9.30 -17.64
CA GLU A 91 -2.85 -8.27 -18.57
C GLU A 91 -3.15 -6.87 -18.03
N ASP A 92 -4.39 -6.62 -17.61
CA ASP A 92 -4.81 -5.35 -17.02
C ASP A 92 -3.95 -4.94 -15.82
N PHE A 93 -3.57 -5.89 -14.97
CA PHE A 93 -2.70 -5.64 -13.82
C PHE A 93 -1.30 -5.12 -14.20
N GLN A 94 -0.81 -5.41 -15.40
CA GLN A 94 0.49 -4.89 -15.88
C GLN A 94 0.43 -3.41 -16.25
N TYR A 95 -0.76 -2.92 -16.59
CA TYR A 95 -0.96 -1.57 -17.13
C TYR A 95 -1.74 -0.64 -16.19
N LEU A 96 -2.49 -1.19 -15.24
CA LEU A 96 -3.28 -0.42 -14.29
C LEU A 96 -2.52 -0.15 -12.99
N TYR A 97 -2.76 1.02 -12.41
CA TYR A 97 -2.41 1.28 -11.01
C TYR A 97 -3.18 0.34 -10.10
N LEU A 98 -2.59 0.00 -8.95
CA LEU A 98 -3.10 -1.01 -8.03
C LEU A 98 -4.53 -0.71 -7.58
N GLU A 99 -4.80 0.54 -7.22
CA GLU A 99 -6.11 0.99 -6.76
C GLU A 99 -7.15 0.92 -7.89
N MET A 100 -6.74 1.29 -9.11
CA MET A 100 -7.62 1.27 -10.29
C MET A 100 -7.93 -0.15 -10.74
N PHE A 101 -6.99 -1.08 -10.58
CA PHE A 101 -7.21 -2.50 -10.83
C PHE A 101 -8.31 -3.05 -9.91
N TRP A 102 -8.20 -2.84 -8.60
CA TRP A 102 -9.20 -3.33 -7.64
C TRP A 102 -10.56 -2.65 -7.82
N VAL A 103 -10.60 -1.38 -8.22
CA VAL A 103 -11.85 -0.69 -8.58
C VAL A 103 -12.48 -1.25 -9.86
N LYS A 104 -11.68 -1.52 -10.89
CA LYS A 104 -12.16 -2.09 -12.17
C LYS A 104 -12.79 -3.47 -11.97
N TYR A 105 -12.19 -4.29 -11.11
CA TYR A 105 -12.61 -5.67 -10.88
C TYR A 105 -13.62 -5.85 -9.75
N PHE A 106 -13.95 -4.78 -9.02
CA PHE A 106 -15.01 -4.79 -8.01
C PHE A 106 -16.35 -5.40 -8.45
N PRO A 107 -16.91 -5.10 -9.65
CA PRO A 107 -18.17 -5.73 -10.07
C PRO A 107 -18.04 -7.22 -10.42
N VAL A 108 -16.82 -7.74 -10.61
CA VAL A 108 -16.57 -9.15 -10.99
C VAL A 108 -16.18 -9.98 -9.76
N TYR A 109 -15.35 -9.43 -8.88
CA TYR A 109 -14.84 -10.07 -7.67
C TYR A 109 -15.14 -9.16 -6.46
N PRO A 110 -16.42 -9.01 -6.07
CA PRO A 110 -16.83 -8.03 -5.07
C PRO A 110 -16.26 -8.31 -3.67
N LEU A 111 -16.15 -9.56 -3.22
CA LEU A 111 -15.64 -9.88 -1.88
C LEU A 111 -14.15 -9.56 -1.79
N LEU A 112 -13.38 -10.03 -2.77
CA LEU A 112 -11.94 -9.85 -2.86
C LEU A 112 -11.57 -8.38 -3.06
N SER A 113 -12.26 -7.70 -3.99
CA SER A 113 -11.99 -6.29 -4.30
C SER A 113 -12.40 -5.37 -3.16
N HIS A 114 -13.51 -5.67 -2.47
CA HIS A 114 -13.91 -4.92 -1.27
C HIS A 114 -12.82 -4.96 -0.19
N GLN A 115 -12.25 -6.14 0.06
CA GLN A 115 -11.16 -6.29 1.03
C GLN A 115 -9.92 -5.50 0.61
N ALA A 116 -9.52 -5.59 -0.66
CA ALA A 116 -8.39 -4.85 -1.21
C ALA A 116 -8.58 -3.33 -1.10
N ILE A 117 -9.72 -2.81 -1.56
CA ILE A 117 -10.04 -1.37 -1.51
C ILE A 117 -10.08 -0.87 -0.07
N ARG A 118 -10.71 -1.62 0.85
CA ARG A 118 -10.78 -1.24 2.26
C ARG A 118 -9.38 -1.03 2.86
N ILE A 119 -8.45 -1.95 2.59
CA ILE A 119 -7.08 -1.87 3.09
C ILE A 119 -6.30 -0.73 2.42
N LEU A 120 -6.40 -0.58 1.10
CA LEU A 120 -5.76 0.52 0.35
C LEU A 120 -6.26 1.91 0.80
N THR A 121 -7.50 2.01 1.29
CA THR A 121 -8.12 3.26 1.74
C THR A 121 -8.01 3.52 3.25
N MET A 122 -7.43 2.61 4.05
CA MET A 122 -7.26 2.77 5.50
C MET A 122 -6.53 4.08 5.87
N PHE A 123 -5.50 4.44 5.09
CA PHE A 123 -4.74 5.67 5.32
C PHE A 123 -5.40 6.90 4.67
N GLY A 124 -5.99 6.73 3.48
CA GLY A 124 -6.66 7.81 2.75
C GLY A 124 -7.88 8.37 3.49
N SER A 125 -8.70 7.49 4.07
CA SER A 125 -9.90 7.90 4.82
C SER A 125 -9.57 8.66 6.10
N THR A 126 -8.53 8.26 6.84
CA THR A 126 -8.05 8.95 8.05
C THR A 126 -7.50 10.34 7.71
N TYR A 127 -6.72 10.47 6.63
CA TYR A 127 -6.22 11.76 6.17
C TYR A 127 -7.36 12.67 5.69
N LEU A 128 -8.29 12.16 4.88
CA LEU A 128 -9.45 12.93 4.42
C LEU A 128 -10.36 13.33 5.59
N LEU A 129 -10.57 12.45 6.57
CA LEU A 129 -11.31 12.77 7.79
C LEU A 129 -10.58 13.82 8.62
N TYR A 130 -9.26 13.70 8.82
CA TYR A 130 -8.44 14.69 9.53
C TYR A 130 -8.50 16.06 8.85
N VAL A 131 -8.34 16.11 7.51
CA VAL A 131 -8.47 17.34 6.73
C VAL A 131 -9.88 17.92 6.86
N LYS A 132 -10.92 17.08 6.76
CA LYS A 132 -12.32 17.50 6.91
C LYS A 132 -12.62 18.03 8.32
N LEU A 133 -12.11 17.37 9.36
CA LEU A 133 -12.24 17.81 10.76
C LEU A 133 -11.47 19.11 11.01
N ARG A 134 -10.26 19.27 10.46
CA ARG A 134 -9.48 20.51 10.52
C ARG A 134 -10.21 21.66 9.83
N PHE A 135 -10.84 21.39 8.69
CA PHE A 135 -11.66 22.37 7.97
C PHE A 135 -12.91 22.76 8.75
N LEU A 136 -13.67 21.79 9.28
CA LEU A 136 -14.84 22.06 10.12
C LEU A 136 -14.47 22.85 11.39
N ARG A 137 -13.36 22.51 12.03
CA ARG A 137 -12.83 23.25 13.18
C ARG A 137 -12.47 24.70 12.82
N SER A 138 -11.88 24.93 11.64
CA SER A 138 -11.61 26.28 11.12
C SER A 138 -12.87 27.10 10.90
N LEU A 139 -13.97 26.48 10.45
CA LEU A 139 -15.27 27.14 10.28
C LEU A 139 -15.94 27.49 11.61
N LEU A 140 -15.85 26.58 12.60
CA LEU A 140 -16.44 26.77 13.93
C LEU A 140 -15.63 27.72 14.83
N SER A 141 -14.36 27.98 14.51
CA SER A 141 -13.51 28.94 15.24
C SER A 141 -13.57 30.37 14.67
N ARG A 142 -14.41 30.64 13.66
CA ARG A 142 -14.66 32.02 13.21
C ARG A 142 -15.63 32.69 14.18
N PRO A 143 -15.26 33.80 14.84
CA PRO A 143 -16.20 34.53 15.69
C PRO A 143 -17.31 35.13 14.82
N SER A 144 -18.55 34.99 15.28
CA SER A 144 -19.72 35.68 14.72
C SER A 144 -19.54 37.20 14.91
N THR A 145 -19.33 37.92 13.81
CA THR A 145 -19.47 39.39 13.73
C THR A 145 -20.90 39.82 13.98
#